data_AF-A0A7S2RH05-F1
#
_entry.id   AF-A0A7S2RH05-F1
#
_cell.length_a   1.000
_cell.length_b   1.000
_cell.length_c   1.000
_cell.angle_alpha   90.00
_cell.angle_beta   90.00
_cell.angle_gamma   90.00
#
_symmetry.space_group_name_H-M   'P 1'
#
loop_
_entity.id
_entity.type
_entity.pdbx_description
1 polymer ?
#
loop_
_entity_poly.entity_id
_entity_poly.type
_entity_poly.pdbx_seq_one_letter_code
_entity_poly.pdbx_strand_id
1 'polypeptide(L)'
;KKSISGENEEDENLFDSTIFQIDFEKAIEKGTALAKGIYLAKDIVNSPHNVLNSQSLANTALQIAKESRGRIKCTILEKKDCEKRGMGAFLGVARGSETPPKFIHLTYRPKKTSNKKMRKIGIVGKGVLMDTGGYNIKTR
;
A
#
# COMPACT_ATOMS: atom_id res chain seq x y z
N LYS A 1 -6.90 59.09 -33.66
CA LYS A 1 -5.74 58.24 -34.03
C LYS A 1 -4.94 58.02 -32.76
N LYS A 2 -4.84 56.88 -32.08
CA LYS A 2 -4.85 55.44 -32.39
C LYS A 2 -5.65 54.73 -31.28
N SER A 3 -6.67 53.92 -31.57
CA SER A 3 -6.59 52.45 -31.66
C SER A 3 -5.80 51.79 -30.52
N ILE A 4 -6.51 51.34 -29.49
CA ILE A 4 -6.14 50.18 -28.67
C ILE A 4 -7.42 49.35 -28.55
N SER A 5 -7.65 48.52 -29.56
CA SER A 5 -8.71 47.53 -29.62
C SER A 5 -8.02 46.18 -29.78
N GLY A 6 -8.25 45.27 -28.86
CA GLY A 6 -7.86 43.87 -28.97
C GLY A 6 -6.70 43.47 -28.05
N GLU A 7 -6.93 43.43 -26.75
CA GLU A 7 -6.23 42.48 -25.88
C GLU A 7 -7.22 41.35 -25.54
N ASN A 8 -7.17 40.33 -26.39
CA ASN A 8 -7.29 38.89 -26.14
C ASN A 8 -8.44 38.34 -25.28
N GLU A 9 -9.65 38.30 -25.86
CA GLU A 9 -10.72 37.36 -25.48
C GLU A 9 -10.37 35.89 -25.79
N GLU A 10 -9.34 35.63 -26.61
CA GLU A 10 -8.90 34.27 -26.98
C GLU A 10 -8.04 33.60 -25.89
N ASP A 11 -7.32 34.38 -25.06
CA ASP A 11 -6.44 33.83 -24.02
C ASP A 11 -7.21 33.38 -22.76
N GLU A 12 -8.31 34.05 -22.40
CA GLU A 12 -9.19 33.60 -21.29
C GLU A 12 -9.89 32.27 -21.63
N ASN A 13 -10.31 32.09 -22.88
CA ASN A 13 -10.93 30.85 -23.34
C ASN A 13 -9.93 29.68 -23.46
N LEU A 14 -8.63 29.96 -23.64
CA LEU A 14 -7.59 28.93 -23.69
C LEU A 14 -7.25 28.38 -22.30
N PHE A 15 -7.24 29.24 -21.28
CA PHE A 15 -7.11 28.80 -19.88
C PHE A 15 -8.33 28.02 -19.41
N ASP A 16 -9.54 28.45 -19.80
CA ASP A 16 -10.78 27.78 -19.43
C ASP A 16 -10.91 26.39 -20.08
N SER A 17 -10.65 26.28 -21.39
CA SER A 17 -10.73 25.01 -22.13
C SER A 17 -9.70 23.95 -21.69
N THR A 18 -8.55 24.37 -21.16
CA THR A 18 -7.50 23.45 -20.66
C THR A 18 -7.77 22.99 -19.22
N ILE A 19 -8.38 23.85 -18.38
CA ILE A 19 -8.79 23.51 -17.01
C ILE A 19 -10.04 22.61 -17.02
N PHE A 20 -10.97 22.80 -17.96
CA PHE A 20 -12.19 21.99 -18.07
C PHE A 20 -11.98 20.57 -18.65
N GLN A 21 -10.78 20.20 -19.09
CA GLN A 21 -10.44 18.81 -19.42
C GLN A 21 -10.11 17.93 -18.19
N ILE A 22 -9.89 18.55 -17.03
CA ILE A 22 -9.64 17.81 -15.79
C ILE A 22 -10.99 17.43 -15.18
N ASP A 23 -11.28 16.13 -15.18
CA ASP A 23 -12.35 15.57 -14.37
C ASP A 23 -11.96 15.68 -12.89
N PHE A 24 -12.34 16.81 -12.27
CA PHE A 24 -12.02 17.12 -10.88
C PHE A 24 -12.53 16.05 -9.92
N GLU A 25 -13.66 15.42 -10.20
CA GLU A 25 -14.23 14.37 -9.37
C GLU A 25 -13.32 13.12 -9.39
N LYS A 26 -12.87 12.69 -10.57
CA LYS A 26 -11.88 11.60 -10.68
C LYS A 26 -10.54 11.96 -10.05
N ALA A 27 -10.10 13.21 -10.18
CA ALA A 27 -8.85 13.68 -9.58
C ALA A 27 -8.92 13.62 -8.04
N ILE A 28 -10.03 14.09 -7.46
CA ILE A 28 -10.29 14.04 -6.02
C ILE A 28 -10.41 12.59 -5.54
N GLU A 29 -11.11 11.71 -6.27
CA GLU A 29 -11.21 10.29 -5.93
C GLU A 29 -9.83 9.64 -5.86
N LYS A 30 -9.00 9.85 -6.90
CA LYS A 30 -7.64 9.32 -6.98
C LYS A 30 -6.75 9.88 -5.87
N GLY A 31 -6.79 11.19 -5.64
CA GLY A 31 -6.01 11.85 -4.59
C GLY A 31 -6.39 11.34 -3.20
N THR A 32 -7.68 11.19 -2.94
CA THR A 32 -8.20 10.64 -1.67
C THR A 32 -7.74 9.20 -1.46
N ALA A 33 -7.81 8.35 -2.48
CA ALA A 33 -7.35 6.97 -2.39
C ALA A 33 -5.84 6.87 -2.11
N LEU A 34 -5.04 7.72 -2.76
CA LEU A 34 -3.59 7.80 -2.53
C LEU A 34 -3.28 8.26 -1.11
N ALA A 35 -3.93 9.34 -0.65
CA ALA A 35 -3.76 9.86 0.71
C ALA A 35 -4.08 8.79 1.75
N LYS A 36 -5.21 8.08 1.63
CA LYS A 36 -5.58 6.99 2.55
C LYS A 36 -4.49 5.91 2.63
N GLY A 37 -3.93 5.50 1.50
CA GLY A 37 -2.83 4.53 1.47
C GLY A 37 -1.56 5.04 2.16
N ILE A 38 -1.20 6.31 1.93
CA ILE A 38 -0.04 6.96 2.56
C ILE A 38 -0.22 7.07 4.07
N TYR A 39 -1.37 7.54 4.53
CA TYR A 39 -1.66 7.66 5.97
C TYR A 39 -1.65 6.32 6.67
N LEU A 40 -2.26 5.28 6.08
CA LEU A 40 -2.19 3.92 6.63
C LEU A 40 -0.74 3.43 6.76
N ALA A 41 0.08 3.62 5.73
CA ALA A 41 1.48 3.25 5.79
C ALA A 41 2.26 4.04 6.86
N LYS A 42 1.99 5.34 6.99
CA LYS A 42 2.58 6.21 8.00
C LYS A 42 2.19 5.77 9.42
N ASP A 43 0.93 5.44 9.65
CA ASP A 43 0.43 4.97 10.94
C ASP A 43 1.08 3.64 11.32
N ILE A 44 1.24 2.71 10.38
CA ILE A 44 1.97 1.45 10.59
C ILE A 44 3.43 1.74 10.96
N VAL A 45 4.15 2.53 10.18
CA VAL A 45 5.58 2.79 10.41
C VAL A 45 5.83 3.54 11.73
N ASN A 46 4.96 4.48 12.09
CA ASN A 46 5.11 5.29 13.29
C ASN A 46 4.57 4.60 14.56
N SER A 47 3.83 3.49 14.42
CA SER A 47 3.29 2.77 15.57
C SER A 47 4.43 2.13 16.38
N PRO A 48 4.47 2.32 17.70
CA PRO A 48 5.48 1.67 18.53
C PRO A 48 5.23 0.15 18.59
N HIS A 49 6.28 -0.63 18.82
CA HIS A 49 6.23 -2.09 18.70
C HIS A 49 5.24 -2.77 19.67
N ASN A 50 5.00 -2.18 20.83
CA ASN A 50 4.00 -2.69 21.78
C ASN A 50 2.56 -2.61 21.24
N VAL A 51 2.29 -1.72 20.28
CA VAL A 51 1.01 -1.59 19.58
C VAL A 51 1.03 -2.36 18.26
N LEU A 52 2.11 -2.21 17.48
CA LEU A 52 2.29 -2.89 16.20
C LEU A 52 3.24 -4.09 16.32
N ASN A 53 2.65 -5.28 16.24
CA ASN A 53 3.33 -6.57 16.21
C ASN A 53 2.84 -7.42 15.03
N SER A 54 3.38 -8.64 14.90
CA SER A 54 3.08 -9.51 13.75
C SER A 54 1.58 -9.79 13.60
N GLN A 55 0.88 -9.95 14.73
CA GLN A 55 -0.56 -10.20 14.75
C GLN A 55 -1.37 -8.96 14.38
N SER A 56 -1.06 -7.78 14.94
CA SER A 56 -1.80 -6.57 14.59
C SER A 56 -1.54 -6.13 13.15
N LEU A 57 -0.32 -6.30 12.62
CA LEU A 57 -0.06 -6.06 11.20
C LEU A 57 -0.84 -7.02 10.29
N ALA A 58 -0.94 -8.31 10.66
CA ALA A 58 -1.78 -9.27 9.94
C ALA A 58 -3.27 -8.91 9.99
N ASN A 59 -3.75 -8.41 11.13
CA ASN A 59 -5.12 -7.92 11.27
C ASN A 59 -5.39 -6.72 10.35
N THR A 60 -4.44 -5.78 10.24
CA THR A 60 -4.53 -4.66 9.28
C THR A 60 -4.64 -5.17 7.84
N ALA A 61 -3.85 -6.17 7.46
CA ALA A 61 -3.93 -6.77 6.12
C ALA A 61 -5.28 -7.47 5.85
N LEU A 62 -5.84 -8.16 6.86
CA LEU A 62 -7.17 -8.74 6.79
C LEU A 62 -8.25 -7.66 6.62
N GLN A 63 -8.12 -6.54 7.33
CA GLN A 63 -9.04 -5.42 7.22
C GLN A 63 -9.00 -4.78 5.83
N ILE A 64 -7.82 -4.57 5.25
CA ILE A 64 -7.66 -4.11 3.85
C ILE A 64 -8.43 -5.03 2.88
N ALA A 65 -8.30 -6.35 3.04
CA ALA A 65 -9.00 -7.30 2.19
C ALA A 65 -10.52 -7.24 2.38
N LYS A 66 -11.00 -7.10 3.62
CA LYS A 66 -12.43 -6.92 3.94
C LYS A 66 -13.01 -5.67 3.27
N GLU A 67 -12.31 -4.54 3.37
CA GLU A 67 -12.74 -3.25 2.78
C GLU A 67 -12.68 -3.23 1.25
N SER A 68 -11.87 -4.11 0.65
CA SER A 68 -11.71 -4.18 -0.81
C SER A 68 -12.95 -4.65 -1.57
N ARG A 69 -14.02 -5.06 -0.88
CA ARG A 69 -15.26 -5.62 -1.45
C ARG A 69 -14.97 -6.82 -2.38
N GLY A 70 -14.08 -7.71 -1.94
CA GLY A 70 -13.73 -8.94 -2.66
C GLY A 70 -12.69 -8.76 -3.78
N ARG A 71 -12.14 -7.56 -3.99
CA ARG A 71 -11.08 -7.33 -4.99
C ARG A 71 -9.70 -7.82 -4.54
N ILE A 72 -9.46 -7.86 -3.23
CA ILE A 72 -8.21 -8.31 -2.62
C ILE A 72 -8.49 -9.55 -1.78
N LYS A 73 -7.75 -10.63 -2.04
CA LYS A 73 -7.68 -11.80 -1.16
C LYS A 73 -6.52 -11.62 -0.20
N CYS A 74 -6.73 -11.84 1.09
CA CYS A 74 -5.66 -11.96 2.08
C CYS A 74 -5.46 -13.43 2.44
N THR A 75 -4.21 -13.89 2.50
CA THR A 75 -3.81 -15.17 3.06
C THR A 75 -2.71 -14.91 4.06
N ILE A 76 -2.92 -15.35 5.30
CA ILE A 76 -1.90 -15.34 6.34
C ILE A 76 -1.32 -16.74 6.40
N LEU A 77 -0.01 -16.86 6.20
CA LEU A 77 0.68 -18.12 6.49
C LEU A 77 1.18 -18.04 7.92
N GLU A 78 0.74 -19.00 8.72
CA GLU A 78 1.17 -19.15 10.11
C GLU A 78 2.55 -19.80 10.18
N LYS A 79 3.15 -19.83 11.37
CA LYS A 79 4.46 -20.46 11.61
C LYS A 79 4.54 -21.87 11.01
N LYS A 80 3.53 -22.72 11.26
CA LYS A 80 3.45 -24.10 10.74
C LYS A 80 3.39 -24.18 9.22
N ASP A 81 2.71 -23.23 8.57
CA ASP A 81 2.64 -23.18 7.12
C ASP A 81 4.00 -22.80 6.52
N CYS A 82 4.71 -21.89 7.17
CA CYS A 82 6.05 -21.47 6.78
C CYS A 82 7.07 -22.59 6.98
N GLU A 83 6.93 -23.38 8.06
CA GLU A 83 7.75 -24.57 8.32
C GLU A 83 7.58 -25.62 7.21
N LYS A 84 6.32 -25.95 6.88
CA LYS A 84 5.99 -26.88 5.78
C LYS A 84 6.53 -26.44 4.42
N ARG A 85 6.68 -25.13 4.21
CA ARG A 85 7.19 -24.52 2.97
C ARG A 85 8.71 -24.37 2.96
N GLY A 86 9.43 -24.78 4.01
CA GLY A 86 10.88 -24.68 4.08
C GLY A 86 11.39 -23.24 4.22
N MET A 87 10.61 -22.33 4.81
CA MET A 87 10.97 -20.91 4.94
C MET A 87 11.96 -20.65 6.10
N GLY A 88 13.06 -21.40 6.13
CA GLY A 88 14.01 -21.45 7.25
C GLY A 88 14.64 -20.11 7.59
N ALA A 89 14.99 -19.29 6.61
CA ALA A 89 15.58 -17.96 6.84
C ALA A 89 14.58 -17.01 7.55
N PHE A 90 13.33 -16.97 7.09
CA PHE A 90 12.27 -16.18 7.70
C PHE A 90 11.98 -16.65 9.14
N LEU A 91 11.84 -17.96 9.32
CA LEU A 91 11.61 -18.55 10.64
C LEU A 91 12.79 -18.33 11.58
N GLY A 92 14.02 -18.38 11.07
CA GLY A 92 15.25 -18.14 11.83
C GLY A 92 15.25 -16.76 12.50
N VAL A 93 14.91 -15.71 11.75
CA VAL A 93 14.80 -14.34 12.28
C VAL A 93 13.68 -14.23 13.32
N ALA A 94 12.53 -14.87 13.06
CA ALA A 94 11.36 -14.77 13.94
C ALA A 94 11.46 -15.56 15.26
N ARG A 95 12.42 -16.49 15.39
CA ARG A 95 12.56 -17.37 16.58
C ARG A 95 12.73 -16.61 17.89
N GLY A 96 13.32 -15.42 17.84
CA GLY A 96 13.56 -14.59 19.03
C GLY A 96 12.37 -13.72 19.45
N SER A 97 11.25 -13.73 18.73
CA SER A 97 10.06 -12.93 19.08
C SER A 97 9.11 -13.73 19.95
N GLU A 98 8.53 -13.08 20.95
CA GLU A 98 7.39 -13.63 21.73
C GLU A 98 6.14 -13.76 20.86
N THR A 99 5.96 -12.84 19.90
CA THR A 99 4.81 -12.88 18.98
C THR A 99 5.11 -13.82 17.82
N PRO A 100 4.24 -14.82 17.54
CA PRO A 100 4.44 -15.72 16.41
C PRO A 100 4.53 -14.97 15.06
N PRO A 101 5.40 -15.40 14.14
CA PRO A 101 5.51 -14.76 12.84
C PRO A 101 4.24 -14.92 12.00
N LYS A 102 3.91 -13.87 11.24
CA LYS A 102 2.83 -13.87 10.25
C LYS A 102 3.40 -13.51 8.89
N PHE A 103 3.25 -14.39 7.90
CA PHE A 103 3.60 -14.05 6.52
C PHE A 103 2.33 -13.63 5.77
N ILE A 104 2.26 -12.35 5.43
CA ILE A 104 1.07 -11.73 4.82
C ILE A 104 1.19 -11.81 3.30
N HIS A 105 0.19 -12.41 2.65
CA HIS A 105 0.08 -12.43 1.20
C HIS A 105 -1.26 -11.84 0.75
N LEU A 106 -1.20 -10.62 0.21
CA LEU A 106 -2.34 -9.94 -0.42
C LEU A 106 -2.30 -10.17 -1.94
N THR A 107 -3.43 -10.56 -2.52
CA THR A 107 -3.58 -10.74 -3.97
C THR A 107 -4.73 -9.87 -4.48
N TYR A 108 -4.40 -8.83 -5.25
CA TYR A 108 -5.39 -8.06 -6.00
C TYR A 108 -5.68 -8.72 -7.35
N ARG A 109 -6.96 -8.85 -7.70
CA ARG A 109 -7.38 -9.28 -9.04
C ARG A 109 -8.37 -8.26 -9.61
N PRO A 110 -8.00 -7.52 -10.67
CA PRO A 110 -8.95 -6.64 -11.34
C PRO A 110 -10.04 -7.48 -12.01
N LYS A 111 -11.22 -6.88 -12.21
CA LYS A 111 -12.28 -7.51 -13.02
C LYS A 111 -11.71 -7.84 -14.40
N LYS A 112 -12.05 -9.01 -14.95
CA LYS A 112 -11.60 -9.41 -16.30
C LYS A 112 -12.10 -8.37 -17.31
N THR A 113 -11.21 -7.52 -17.80
CA THR A 113 -11.56 -6.46 -18.77
C THR A 113 -11.41 -6.91 -20.23
N SER A 114 -10.73 -8.02 -20.51
CA SER A 114 -10.67 -8.64 -21.85
C SER A 114 -9.88 -9.96 -21.81
N ASN A 115 -9.97 -10.77 -22.87
CA ASN A 115 -9.24 -12.03 -23.08
C ASN A 115 -7.70 -11.90 -23.17
N LYS A 116 -7.11 -10.78 -22.71
CA LYS A 116 -5.65 -10.57 -22.71
C LYS A 116 -5.02 -11.12 -21.44
N LYS A 117 -3.89 -11.82 -21.61
CA LYS A 117 -3.06 -12.32 -20.51
C LYS A 117 -2.54 -11.14 -19.68
N MET A 118 -3.04 -11.00 -18.45
CA MET A 118 -2.61 -9.92 -17.56
C MET A 118 -1.20 -10.18 -17.02
N ARG A 119 -0.35 -9.15 -17.01
CA ARG A 119 0.96 -9.18 -16.37
C ARG A 119 0.78 -9.39 -14.86
N LYS A 120 1.55 -10.31 -14.28
CA LYS A 120 1.61 -10.53 -12.83
C LYS A 120 2.75 -9.68 -12.25
N ILE A 121 2.49 -8.98 -11.15
CA ILE A 121 3.47 -8.15 -10.43
C ILE A 121 3.50 -8.64 -8.98
N GLY A 122 4.70 -8.80 -8.42
CA GLY A 122 4.91 -9.07 -7.00
C GLY A 122 5.56 -7.87 -6.34
N ILE A 123 5.01 -7.43 -5.21
CA ILE A 123 5.58 -6.37 -4.38
C ILE A 123 5.93 -7.03 -3.04
N VAL A 124 7.18 -6.89 -2.61
CA VAL A 124 7.69 -7.50 -1.37
C VAL A 124 8.18 -6.39 -0.44
N GLY A 125 7.59 -6.31 0.74
CA GLY A 125 8.01 -5.39 1.80
C GLY A 125 8.73 -6.12 2.93
N LYS A 126 9.78 -5.52 3.48
CA LYS A 126 10.42 -6.00 4.72
C LYS A 126 9.47 -5.75 5.89
N GLY A 127 9.09 -6.81 6.61
CA GLY A 127 8.17 -6.75 7.75
C GLY A 127 8.84 -6.97 9.10
N VAL A 128 9.99 -6.34 9.36
CA VAL A 128 10.64 -6.39 10.69
C VAL A 128 10.12 -5.22 11.50
N LEU A 129 9.34 -5.52 12.53
CA LEU A 129 8.61 -4.52 13.32
C LEU A 129 9.47 -3.90 14.44
N MET A 130 10.40 -4.69 14.98
CA MET A 130 11.43 -4.24 15.91
C MET A 130 12.70 -4.99 15.56
N ASP A 131 13.81 -4.26 15.41
CA ASP A 131 15.12 -4.81 15.14
C ASP A 131 16.07 -4.46 16.28
N THR A 132 16.19 -5.36 17.24
CA THR A 132 17.15 -5.22 18.35
C THR A 132 18.57 -5.58 17.93
N GLY A 133 18.75 -6.22 16.76
CA GLY A 133 19.99 -6.89 16.34
C GLY A 133 20.10 -8.36 16.77
N GLY A 134 19.20 -8.85 17.62
CA GLY A 134 19.25 -10.22 18.15
C GLY A 134 20.45 -10.41 19.09
N TYR A 135 21.17 -11.54 18.98
CA TYR A 135 22.39 -11.77 19.75
C TYR A 135 23.46 -10.70 19.49
N ASN A 136 23.54 -10.20 18.25
CA ASN A 136 24.35 -9.04 17.89
C ASN A 136 23.58 -7.76 18.20
N ILE A 137 23.34 -7.54 19.50
CA ILE A 137 22.55 -6.42 19.99
C ILE A 137 23.11 -5.10 19.48
N LYS A 138 22.21 -4.19 19.06
CA LYS A 138 22.58 -2.84 18.62
C LYS A 138 23.01 -2.02 19.83
N THR A 139 24.32 -1.96 20.08
CA THR A 139 24.92 -1.21 21.20
C THR A 139 25.29 0.23 20.86
N ARG A 140 25.17 0.63 19.58
CA ARG A 140 25.50 1.95 19.06
C ARG A 140 24.41 2.39 18.08
#